data_AF-A0A3M7CRF7-F1
#
_entry.id   AF-A0A3M7CRF7-F1
#
_cell.length_a   1.000
_cell.length_b   1.000
_cell.length_c   1.000
_cell.angle_alpha   90.00
_cell.angle_beta   90.00
_cell.angle_gamma   90.00
#
_symmetry.space_group_name_H-M   'P 1'
#
loop_
_entity.id
_entity.type
_entity.pdbx_description
1 polymer ?
#
loop_
_entity_poly.entity_id
_entity_poly.type
_entity_poly.pdbx_seq_one_letter_code
_entity_poly.pdbx_strand_id
1 'polypeptide(L)'
;MSGNSKDAVKDTPTEDPPLVKGEVNLHYVSYGSEKESPYLPAIRHLISKDLSEPYSIYVYRYFLYQWGELCFMALDDDDSLIGVIVCKLEPHRGGPMRGYIAMLATRSEYRGRGIATKLVRLAMDKMIEMDADEIALETEVDNLPSLKIYENLGFLRTKRLHRYYLNGNTAYRLILYLKPGIPQKPTYPPEFPSMPQDPNFAALEAPSSYEAPMSYGGPIPGQGMMQEDLLARQAAQMRVHDVYDERFDIRGEAERRDW
;
A
#
# COMPACT_ATOMS: atom_id res chain seq x y z
N MET A 1 -15.34 -25.63 -48.75
CA MET A 1 -14.95 -26.78 -47.90
C MET A 1 -13.45 -26.64 -47.67
N SER A 2 -13.04 -26.07 -46.53
CA SER A 2 -12.53 -26.79 -45.33
C SER A 2 -11.26 -27.60 -45.65
N GLY A 3 -10.10 -27.46 -45.00
CA GLY A 3 -9.77 -26.72 -43.79
C GLY A 3 -8.24 -26.70 -43.55
N ASN A 4 -7.83 -25.80 -42.66
CA ASN A 4 -6.47 -25.58 -42.15
C ASN A 4 -5.89 -26.81 -41.43
N SER A 5 -4.61 -27.12 -41.68
CA SER A 5 -3.76 -27.87 -40.74
C SER A 5 -3.23 -26.89 -39.68
N LYS A 6 -3.56 -27.16 -38.41
CA LYS A 6 -3.02 -26.46 -37.24
C LYS A 6 -1.86 -27.28 -36.66
N ASP A 7 -0.73 -26.61 -36.48
CA ASP A 7 0.40 -27.07 -35.68
C ASP A 7 -0.02 -27.32 -34.23
N ALA A 8 0.27 -28.52 -33.74
CA ALA A 8 0.10 -28.88 -32.34
C ALA A 8 1.35 -28.47 -31.56
N VAL A 9 1.29 -27.31 -30.91
CA VAL A 9 2.23 -26.92 -29.86
C VAL A 9 1.98 -27.82 -28.66
N LYS A 10 2.95 -28.65 -28.29
CA LYS A 10 2.93 -29.43 -27.05
C LYS A 10 3.15 -28.47 -25.89
N ASP A 11 2.14 -28.34 -25.03
CA ASP A 11 2.25 -27.76 -23.70
C ASP A 11 3.24 -28.58 -22.87
N THR A 12 4.44 -28.04 -22.68
CA THR A 12 5.34 -28.45 -21.61
C THR A 12 4.84 -27.86 -20.30
N PRO A 13 4.64 -28.65 -19.23
CA PRO A 13 4.30 -28.11 -17.92
C PRO A 13 5.42 -27.19 -17.47
N THR A 14 5.09 -25.97 -17.08
CA THR A 14 6.00 -25.04 -16.45
C THR A 14 6.35 -25.64 -15.09
N GLU A 15 7.50 -26.30 -14.98
CA GLU A 15 8.00 -26.82 -13.70
C GLU A 15 8.22 -25.63 -12.76
N ASP A 16 7.52 -25.63 -11.63
CA ASP A 16 7.82 -24.74 -10.51
C ASP A 16 9.30 -24.90 -10.14
N PRO A 17 10.03 -23.79 -9.91
CA PRO A 17 11.44 -23.87 -9.55
C PRO A 17 11.62 -24.69 -8.28
N PRO A 18 12.70 -25.49 -8.18
CA PRO A 18 12.90 -26.40 -7.04
C PRO A 18 12.96 -25.61 -5.74
N LEU A 19 12.12 -26.00 -4.78
CA LEU A 19 12.16 -25.53 -3.40
C LEU A 19 13.56 -25.80 -2.84
N VAL A 20 14.35 -24.74 -2.62
CA VAL A 20 15.68 -24.84 -1.98
C VAL A 20 15.49 -25.36 -0.55
N LYS A 21 15.64 -26.68 -0.38
CA LYS A 21 15.60 -27.39 0.90
C LYS A 21 16.93 -27.28 1.65
N GLY A 22 17.38 -26.05 1.89
CA GLY A 22 18.38 -25.74 2.91
C GLY A 22 17.71 -25.02 4.07
N GLU A 23 18.10 -25.33 5.31
CA GLU A 23 17.86 -24.42 6.44
C GLU A 23 18.61 -23.13 6.14
N VAL A 24 17.89 -22.14 5.64
CA VAL A 24 18.44 -20.80 5.44
C VAL A 24 18.23 -20.07 6.75
N ASN A 25 19.33 -19.76 7.43
CA ASN A 25 19.29 -18.88 8.58
C ASN A 25 18.97 -17.48 8.08
N LEU A 26 17.95 -16.88 8.68
CA LEU A 26 17.53 -15.52 8.34
C LEU A 26 17.79 -14.63 9.53
N HIS A 27 18.42 -13.50 9.27
CA HIS A 27 18.53 -12.42 10.23
C HIS A 27 17.67 -11.24 9.79
N TYR A 28 17.07 -10.57 10.77
CA TYR A 28 16.12 -9.50 10.55
C TYR A 28 16.70 -8.20 11.06
N VAL A 29 16.75 -7.19 10.19
CA VAL A 29 17.38 -5.90 10.50
C VAL A 29 16.46 -4.75 10.12
N SER A 30 16.45 -3.69 10.92
CA SER A 30 15.79 -2.45 10.52
C SER A 30 16.59 -1.73 9.44
N TYR A 31 15.87 -1.00 8.59
CA TYR A 31 16.49 -0.17 7.58
C TYR A 31 17.16 1.05 8.23
N GLY A 32 18.27 1.48 7.64
CA GLY A 32 18.99 2.69 8.01
C GLY A 32 19.54 3.36 6.74
N SER A 33 19.86 4.65 6.80
CA SER A 33 20.34 5.39 5.63
C SER A 33 21.65 4.80 5.07
N GLU A 34 22.47 4.18 5.91
CA GLU A 34 23.68 3.44 5.54
C GLU A 34 23.39 2.20 4.66
N LYS A 35 22.16 1.69 4.70
CA LYS A 35 21.70 0.51 3.94
C LYS A 35 21.17 0.86 2.55
N GLU A 36 21.13 2.13 2.15
CA GLU A 36 20.57 2.52 0.86
C GLU A 36 21.35 1.98 -0.33
N SER A 37 22.67 2.24 -0.37
CA SER A 37 23.51 1.80 -1.48
C SER A 37 23.44 0.27 -1.71
N PRO A 38 23.61 -0.58 -0.67
CA PRO A 38 23.54 -2.03 -0.87
C PRO A 38 22.13 -2.57 -1.13
N TYR A 39 21.08 -2.03 -0.49
CA TYR A 39 19.78 -2.72 -0.46
C TYR A 39 18.68 -2.03 -1.28
N LEU A 40 18.70 -0.71 -1.50
CA LEU A 40 17.61 -0.04 -2.23
C LEU A 40 17.39 -0.62 -3.64
N PRO A 41 18.42 -0.95 -4.44
CA PRO A 41 18.22 -1.63 -5.72
C PRO A 41 17.52 -2.98 -5.59
N ALA A 42 17.91 -3.79 -4.58
CA ALA A 42 17.32 -5.10 -4.32
C ALA A 42 15.86 -5.00 -3.82
N ILE A 43 15.57 -4.04 -2.94
CA ILE A 43 14.21 -3.73 -2.44
C ILE A 43 13.30 -3.39 -3.61
N ARG A 44 13.75 -2.47 -4.48
CA ARG A 44 13.00 -2.06 -5.67
C ARG A 44 12.72 -3.24 -6.60
N HIS A 45 13.73 -4.06 -6.85
CA HIS A 45 13.59 -5.23 -7.71
C HIS A 45 12.56 -6.23 -7.13
N LEU A 46 12.69 -6.57 -5.85
CA LEU A 46 11.79 -7.50 -5.16
C LEU A 46 10.35 -7.01 -5.16
N ILE A 47 10.13 -5.73 -4.81
CA ILE A 47 8.79 -5.13 -4.76
C ILE A 47 8.18 -5.06 -6.17
N SER A 48 8.93 -4.68 -7.19
CA SER A 48 8.43 -4.60 -8.56
C SER A 48 8.03 -5.95 -9.16
N LYS A 49 8.58 -7.06 -8.62
CA LYS A 49 8.22 -8.42 -9.04
C LYS A 49 6.93 -8.89 -8.37
N ASP A 50 6.71 -8.50 -7.11
CA ASP A 50 5.61 -9.02 -6.29
C ASP A 50 4.38 -8.11 -6.25
N LEU A 51 4.54 -6.80 -6.45
CA LEU A 51 3.45 -5.83 -6.43
C LEU A 51 3.12 -5.31 -7.84
N SER A 52 1.82 -5.10 -8.06
CA SER A 52 1.23 -4.63 -9.33
C SER A 52 1.47 -3.16 -9.62
N GLU A 53 1.95 -2.39 -8.64
CA GLU A 53 2.10 -0.93 -8.70
C GLU A 53 3.53 -0.48 -9.06
N PRO A 54 3.72 0.32 -10.12
CA PRO A 54 5.02 0.87 -10.48
C PRO A 54 5.38 2.09 -9.60
N TYR A 55 6.24 1.88 -8.60
CA TYR A 55 6.73 2.97 -7.75
C TYR A 55 7.98 3.65 -8.32
N SER A 56 8.01 4.98 -8.30
CA SER A 56 9.25 5.74 -8.54
C SER A 56 10.22 5.58 -7.37
N ILE A 57 11.53 5.77 -7.62
CA ILE A 57 12.55 5.72 -6.55
C ILE A 57 12.25 6.69 -5.39
N TYR A 58 11.58 7.81 -5.67
CA TYR A 58 11.23 8.83 -4.68
C TYR A 58 10.24 8.31 -3.64
N VAL A 59 9.32 7.41 -4.02
CA VAL A 59 8.38 6.79 -3.09
C VAL A 59 9.15 5.97 -2.04
N TYR A 60 10.08 5.12 -2.49
CA TYR A 60 10.90 4.32 -1.57
C TYR A 60 11.69 5.21 -0.61
N ARG A 61 12.37 6.24 -1.14
CA ARG A 61 13.17 7.16 -0.32
C ARG A 61 12.33 7.93 0.69
N TYR A 62 11.15 8.39 0.31
CA TYR A 62 10.20 9.05 1.22
C TYR A 62 9.93 8.17 2.45
N PHE A 63 9.57 6.90 2.23
CA PHE A 63 9.34 5.99 3.36
C PHE A 63 10.62 5.67 4.14
N LEU A 64 11.67 5.27 3.43
CA LEU A 64 12.88 4.69 4.05
C LEU A 64 13.75 5.72 4.78
N TYR A 65 13.72 6.99 4.39
CA TYR A 65 14.44 8.04 5.09
C TYR A 65 13.72 8.52 6.33
N GLN A 66 12.39 8.64 6.26
CA GLN A 66 11.61 9.22 7.34
C GLN A 66 11.20 8.17 8.40
N TRP A 67 11.01 6.91 7.98
CA TRP A 67 10.60 5.80 8.86
C TRP A 67 11.44 4.55 8.68
N GLY A 68 12.76 4.71 8.43
CA GLY A 68 13.68 3.58 8.27
C GLY A 68 13.62 2.58 9.43
N GLU A 69 13.45 3.06 10.67
CA GLU A 69 13.34 2.21 11.86
C GLU A 69 12.07 1.34 11.91
N LEU A 70 11.02 1.71 11.18
CA LEU A 70 9.79 0.94 11.02
C LEU A 70 9.85 -0.04 9.84
N CYS A 71 10.87 0.08 8.99
CA CYS A 71 11.05 -0.76 7.82
C CYS A 71 12.06 -1.85 8.16
N PHE A 72 11.71 -3.11 7.87
CA PHE A 72 12.55 -4.26 8.21
C PHE A 72 12.89 -5.07 6.96
N MET A 73 14.09 -5.66 6.97
CA MET A 73 14.59 -6.56 5.95
C MET A 73 14.87 -7.93 6.57
N ALA A 74 14.59 -8.98 5.80
CA ALA A 74 15.02 -10.34 6.08
C ALA A 74 16.18 -10.67 5.12
N LEU A 75 17.34 -10.98 5.68
CA LEU A 75 18.57 -11.27 4.96
C LEU A 75 19.00 -12.71 5.26
N ASP A 76 19.62 -13.38 4.29
CA ASP A 76 20.27 -14.68 4.51
C ASP A 76 21.71 -14.50 5.02
N ASP A 77 22.44 -15.61 5.16
CA ASP A 77 23.84 -15.61 5.66
C ASP A 77 24.82 -14.87 4.71
N ASP A 78 24.44 -14.69 3.44
CA ASP A 78 25.23 -13.97 2.42
C ASP A 78 24.77 -12.51 2.24
N ASP A 79 24.03 -11.96 3.22
CA ASP A 79 23.43 -10.62 3.19
C ASP A 79 22.49 -10.38 1.98
N SER A 80 21.95 -11.45 1.38
CA SER A 80 21.00 -11.32 0.27
C SER A 80 19.60 -11.01 0.77
N LEU A 81 18.96 -10.01 0.16
CA LEU A 81 17.59 -9.61 0.52
C LEU A 81 16.56 -10.69 0.15
N ILE A 82 15.98 -11.33 1.17
CA ILE A 82 14.93 -12.36 1.05
C ILE A 82 13.53 -11.77 1.20
N GLY A 83 13.37 -10.73 2.03
CA GLY A 83 12.08 -10.08 2.25
C GLY A 83 12.22 -8.67 2.80
N VAL A 84 11.21 -7.85 2.57
CA VAL A 84 11.18 -6.45 3.04
C VAL A 84 9.76 -6.06 3.41
N ILE A 85 9.64 -5.26 4.47
CA ILE A 85 8.43 -4.53 4.83
C ILE A 85 8.76 -3.04 4.92
N VAL A 86 7.92 -2.21 4.30
CA VAL A 86 8.05 -0.75 4.30
C VAL A 86 6.81 -0.15 4.95
N CYS A 87 7.05 0.68 5.95
CA CYS A 87 6.03 1.20 6.85
C CYS A 87 6.20 2.69 7.10
N LYS A 88 5.15 3.32 7.62
CA LYS A 88 5.22 4.66 8.21
C LYS A 88 4.35 4.78 9.45
N LEU A 89 4.54 5.86 10.21
CA LEU A 89 3.73 6.22 11.37
C LEU A 89 3.52 7.73 11.40
N GLU A 90 2.27 8.18 11.29
CA GLU A 90 1.91 9.60 11.27
C GLU A 90 0.48 9.82 11.80
N PRO A 91 0.15 11.04 12.27
CA PRO A 91 -1.24 11.41 12.55
C PRO A 91 -2.11 11.28 11.30
N HIS A 92 -3.16 10.46 11.38
CA HIS A 92 -4.06 10.28 10.26
C HIS A 92 -5.21 11.29 10.32
N ARG A 93 -5.22 12.28 9.40
CA ARG A 93 -6.40 13.15 9.18
C ARG A 93 -6.86 13.89 10.44
N GLY A 94 -5.90 14.37 11.25
CA GLY A 94 -6.19 15.01 12.55
C GLY A 94 -6.74 14.05 13.62
N GLY A 95 -6.74 12.74 13.34
CA GLY A 95 -7.30 11.70 14.20
C GLY A 95 -6.21 10.87 14.89
N PRO A 96 -6.27 9.53 14.83
CA PRO A 96 -5.33 8.64 15.53
C PRO A 96 -3.91 8.67 14.94
N MET A 97 -2.91 8.38 15.77
CA MET A 97 -1.55 8.08 15.33
C MET A 97 -1.54 6.73 14.61
N ARG A 98 -1.50 6.75 13.27
CA ARG A 98 -1.72 5.55 12.45
C ARG A 98 -0.42 5.02 11.87
N GLY A 99 -0.12 3.78 12.21
CA GLY A 99 0.84 2.96 11.47
C GLY A 99 0.27 2.56 10.12
N TYR A 100 1.08 2.56 9.07
CA TYR A 100 0.66 2.14 7.74
C TYR A 100 1.68 1.20 7.13
N ILE A 101 1.23 0.01 6.71
CA ILE A 101 2.06 -0.96 5.97
C ILE A 101 1.87 -0.67 4.49
N ALA A 102 2.88 -0.04 3.88
CA ALA A 102 2.82 0.40 2.50
C ALA A 102 3.17 -0.72 1.52
N MET A 103 4.23 -1.48 1.82
CA MET A 103 4.74 -2.53 0.94
C MET A 103 5.24 -3.71 1.76
N LEU A 104 4.93 -4.91 1.32
CA LEU A 104 5.45 -6.17 1.87
C LEU A 104 5.74 -7.10 0.70
N ALA A 105 6.98 -7.58 0.61
CA ALA A 105 7.39 -8.52 -0.44
C ALA A 105 8.38 -9.55 0.11
N THR A 106 8.30 -10.77 -0.38
CA THR A 106 9.20 -11.88 0.00
C THR A 106 9.47 -12.76 -1.20
N ARG A 107 10.73 -13.14 -1.41
CA ARG A 107 11.15 -14.03 -2.50
C ARG A 107 10.27 -15.29 -2.56
N SER A 108 9.80 -15.60 -3.76
CA SER A 108 8.88 -16.72 -4.04
C SER A 108 9.38 -18.06 -3.49
N GLU A 109 10.69 -18.29 -3.60
CA GLU A 109 11.37 -19.54 -3.24
C GLU A 109 11.42 -19.76 -1.71
N TYR A 110 11.13 -18.70 -0.95
CA TYR A 110 11.19 -18.65 0.51
C TYR A 110 9.80 -18.49 1.16
N ARG A 111 8.72 -18.49 0.36
CA ARG A 111 7.34 -18.42 0.86
C ARG A 111 6.97 -19.68 1.64
N GLY A 112 5.94 -19.58 2.48
CA GLY A 112 5.50 -20.67 3.35
C GLY A 112 6.37 -20.89 4.60
N ARG A 113 7.44 -20.10 4.79
CA ARG A 113 8.37 -20.19 5.95
C ARG A 113 8.08 -19.16 7.05
N GLY A 114 6.96 -18.44 6.98
CA GLY A 114 6.57 -17.45 8.01
C GLY A 114 7.35 -16.12 7.98
N ILE A 115 8.19 -15.87 6.97
CA ILE A 115 9.02 -14.67 6.86
C ILE A 115 8.18 -13.38 6.85
N ALA A 116 7.14 -13.35 6.00
CA ALA A 116 6.23 -12.22 5.91
C ALA A 116 5.54 -11.93 7.26
N THR A 117 5.03 -12.97 7.93
CA THR A 117 4.43 -12.84 9.27
C THR A 117 5.42 -12.29 10.29
N LYS A 118 6.70 -12.72 10.25
CA LYS A 118 7.74 -12.22 11.14
C LYS A 118 8.06 -10.74 10.87
N LEU A 119 8.18 -10.34 9.61
CA LEU A 119 8.39 -8.94 9.22
C LEU A 119 7.24 -8.04 9.69
N VAL A 120 6.00 -8.47 9.48
CA VAL A 120 4.82 -7.71 9.93
C VAL A 120 4.82 -7.56 11.46
N ARG A 121 5.12 -8.62 12.21
CA ARG A 121 5.21 -8.56 13.67
C ARG A 121 6.29 -7.58 14.15
N LEU A 122 7.49 -7.61 13.55
CA LEU A 122 8.57 -6.67 13.90
C LEU A 122 8.15 -5.22 13.69
N ALA A 123 7.50 -4.92 12.55
CA ALA A 123 6.98 -3.59 12.28
C ALA A 123 5.86 -3.19 13.24
N MET A 124 4.93 -4.11 13.56
CA MET A 124 3.86 -3.87 14.53
C MET A 124 4.42 -3.58 15.92
N ASP A 125 5.36 -4.39 16.40
CA ASP A 125 5.99 -4.23 17.71
C ASP A 125 6.66 -2.85 17.81
N LYS A 126 7.36 -2.43 16.74
CA LYS A 126 7.98 -1.09 16.68
C LYS A 126 6.95 0.04 16.61
N MET A 127 5.85 -0.13 15.87
CA MET A 127 4.75 0.86 15.85
C MET A 127 4.10 1.01 17.23
N ILE A 128 3.91 -0.10 17.96
CA ILE A 128 3.38 -0.10 19.32
C ILE A 128 4.34 0.61 20.27
N GLU A 129 5.64 0.33 20.17
CA GLU A 129 6.70 1.03 20.94
C GLU A 129 6.67 2.54 20.70
N MET A 130 6.34 2.97 19.47
CA MET A 130 6.20 4.37 19.07
C MET A 130 4.80 4.95 19.31
N ASP A 131 4.00 4.30 20.18
CA ASP A 131 2.67 4.73 20.62
C ASP A 131 1.60 4.82 19.50
N ALA A 132 1.67 3.97 18.49
CA ALA A 132 0.62 3.86 17.48
C ALA A 132 -0.75 3.53 18.10
N ASP A 133 -1.79 4.22 17.62
CA ASP A 133 -3.19 4.01 18.02
C ASP A 133 -3.83 2.86 17.22
N GLU A 134 -3.42 2.72 15.96
CA GLU A 134 -3.93 1.72 15.01
C GLU A 134 -2.92 1.49 13.87
N ILE A 135 -3.08 0.38 13.15
CA ILE A 135 -2.27 0.02 11.99
C ILE A 135 -3.20 -0.31 10.82
N ALA A 136 -2.95 0.27 9.64
CA ALA A 136 -3.77 0.07 8.46
C ALA A 136 -2.96 -0.40 7.24
N LEU A 137 -3.63 -1.05 6.31
CA LEU A 137 -3.10 -1.44 5.00
C LEU A 137 -4.22 -1.73 4.00
N GLU A 138 -3.85 -1.81 2.72
CA GLU A 138 -4.71 -2.33 1.66
C GLU A 138 -4.07 -3.53 0.96
N THR A 139 -4.89 -4.51 0.59
CA THR A 139 -4.45 -5.67 -0.17
C THR A 139 -5.51 -6.09 -1.18
N GLU A 140 -5.09 -6.63 -2.32
CA GLU A 140 -6.00 -7.14 -3.36
C GLU A 140 -6.93 -8.22 -2.79
N VAL A 141 -8.20 -8.21 -3.22
CA VAL A 141 -9.22 -9.15 -2.70
C VAL A 141 -8.91 -10.62 -3.00
N ASP A 142 -8.08 -10.89 -4.01
CA ASP A 142 -7.63 -12.20 -4.46
C ASP A 142 -6.27 -12.60 -3.88
N ASN A 143 -5.58 -11.70 -3.15
CA ASN A 143 -4.34 -12.00 -2.45
C ASN A 143 -4.62 -12.74 -1.12
N LEU A 144 -5.18 -13.95 -1.25
CA LEU A 144 -5.53 -14.83 -0.14
C LEU A 144 -4.37 -15.10 0.82
N PRO A 145 -3.10 -15.28 0.37
CA PRO A 145 -1.97 -15.45 1.28
C PRO A 145 -1.78 -14.25 2.21
N SER A 146 -1.86 -13.03 1.69
CA SER A 146 -1.68 -11.80 2.48
C SER A 146 -2.86 -11.57 3.41
N LEU A 147 -4.09 -11.75 2.92
CA LEU A 147 -5.30 -11.66 3.75
C LEU A 147 -5.21 -12.59 4.97
N LYS A 148 -4.81 -13.85 4.76
CA LYS A 148 -4.66 -14.82 5.85
C LYS A 148 -3.59 -14.40 6.87
N ILE A 149 -2.48 -13.80 6.42
CA ILE A 149 -1.44 -13.30 7.34
C ILE A 149 -2.03 -12.21 8.23
N TYR A 150 -2.68 -11.20 7.64
CA TYR A 150 -3.18 -10.05 8.39
C TYR A 150 -4.34 -10.42 9.31
N GLU A 151 -5.28 -11.25 8.86
CA GLU A 151 -6.39 -11.73 9.70
C GLU A 151 -5.90 -12.53 10.91
N ASN A 152 -4.92 -13.41 10.73
CA ASN A 152 -4.31 -14.15 11.84
C ASN A 152 -3.55 -13.25 12.83
N LEU A 153 -3.17 -12.03 12.40
CA LEU A 153 -2.56 -11.01 13.25
C LEU A 153 -3.60 -10.07 13.88
N GLY A 154 -4.90 -10.32 13.66
CA GLY A 154 -6.00 -9.57 14.27
C GLY A 154 -6.49 -8.38 13.45
N PHE A 155 -6.02 -8.20 12.21
CA PHE A 155 -6.53 -7.14 11.35
C PHE A 155 -7.96 -7.44 10.92
N LEU A 156 -8.81 -6.41 10.97
CA LEU A 156 -10.20 -6.46 10.57
C LEU A 156 -10.34 -5.85 9.17
N ARG A 157 -11.12 -6.50 8.29
CA ARG A 157 -11.53 -5.90 7.01
C ARG A 157 -12.56 -4.81 7.29
N THR A 158 -12.23 -3.55 7.01
CA THR A 158 -13.10 -2.41 7.34
C THR A 158 -13.78 -1.80 6.12
N LYS A 159 -13.16 -1.85 4.94
CA LYS A 159 -13.74 -1.32 3.70
C LYS A 159 -13.36 -2.19 2.51
N ARG A 160 -14.24 -2.21 1.50
CA ARG A 160 -13.94 -2.72 0.16
C ARG A 160 -13.80 -1.55 -0.81
N LEU A 161 -12.64 -1.44 -1.45
CA LEU A 161 -12.26 -0.32 -2.31
C LEU A 161 -12.31 -0.79 -3.77
N HIS A 162 -13.36 -0.41 -4.49
CA HIS A 162 -13.54 -0.78 -5.89
C HIS A 162 -12.54 -0.06 -6.80
N ARG A 163 -11.90 -0.81 -7.71
CA ARG A 163 -10.91 -0.28 -8.67
C ARG A 163 -9.82 0.58 -8.00
N TYR A 164 -9.28 0.04 -6.91
CA TYR A 164 -8.31 0.74 -6.07
C TYR A 164 -6.92 0.78 -6.72
N TYR A 165 -6.49 -0.34 -7.28
CA TYR A 165 -5.19 -0.46 -7.95
C TYR A 165 -5.26 0.04 -9.39
N LEU A 166 -4.12 0.41 -9.98
CA LEU A 166 -4.02 0.94 -11.35
C LEU A 166 -4.49 -0.06 -12.41
N ASN A 167 -4.35 -1.35 -12.13
CA ASN A 167 -4.88 -2.43 -12.97
C ASN A 167 -6.42 -2.57 -12.91
N GLY A 168 -7.09 -1.79 -12.05
CA GLY A 168 -8.54 -1.83 -11.83
C GLY A 168 -8.99 -2.86 -10.79
N ASN A 169 -8.07 -3.56 -10.12
CA ASN A 169 -8.41 -4.55 -9.12
C ASN A 169 -8.98 -3.89 -7.86
N THR A 170 -9.86 -4.64 -7.19
CA THR A 170 -10.48 -4.23 -5.92
C THR A 170 -9.55 -4.58 -4.76
N ALA A 171 -9.52 -3.72 -3.74
CA ALA A 171 -8.77 -3.97 -2.51
C ALA A 171 -9.70 -4.10 -1.31
N TYR A 172 -9.27 -4.82 -0.28
CA TYR A 172 -9.76 -4.62 1.08
C TYR A 172 -8.85 -3.65 1.83
N ARG A 173 -9.45 -2.72 2.57
CA ARG A 173 -8.75 -2.01 3.64
C ARG A 173 -8.84 -2.82 4.92
N LEU A 174 -7.70 -3.09 5.52
CA LEU A 174 -7.57 -3.80 6.78
C LEU A 174 -7.05 -2.85 7.86
N ILE A 175 -7.59 -2.95 9.07
CA ILE A 175 -7.17 -2.14 10.23
C ILE A 175 -7.04 -3.02 11.46
N LEU A 176 -5.96 -2.82 12.21
CA LEU A 176 -5.76 -3.33 13.56
C LEU A 176 -5.81 -2.15 14.54
N TYR A 177 -6.78 -2.16 15.45
CA TYR A 177 -6.86 -1.17 16.52
C TYR A 177 -6.01 -1.61 17.71
N LEU A 178 -5.10 -0.76 18.16
CA LEU A 178 -4.17 -1.08 19.26
C LEU A 178 -4.65 -0.56 20.61
N LYS A 179 -5.49 0.48 20.61
CA LYS A 179 -6.02 1.12 21.82
C LYS A 179 -7.55 1.15 21.81
N PRO A 180 -8.21 1.08 22.98
CA PRO A 180 -9.66 1.19 23.08
C PRO A 180 -10.14 2.58 22.64
N GLY A 181 -11.31 2.65 22.01
CA GLY A 181 -11.97 3.90 21.61
C GLY A 181 -11.49 4.51 20.28
N ILE A 182 -10.38 4.04 19.71
CA ILE A 182 -9.86 4.53 18.43
C ILE A 182 -10.87 4.44 17.27
N PRO A 183 -11.68 3.37 17.12
CA PRO A 183 -12.69 3.30 16.08
C PRO A 183 -13.73 4.45 16.10
N GLN A 184 -13.90 5.11 17.25
CA GLN A 184 -14.85 6.22 17.42
C GLN A 184 -14.19 7.60 17.26
N LYS A 185 -12.86 7.66 17.16
CA LYS A 185 -12.13 8.92 17.01
C LYS A 185 -12.41 9.50 15.61
N PRO A 186 -12.88 10.76 15.51
CA PRO A 186 -13.17 11.36 14.22
C PRO A 186 -11.88 11.57 13.43
N THR A 187 -11.99 11.43 12.11
CA THR A 187 -10.96 11.80 11.14
C THR A 187 -11.52 12.85 10.21
N TYR A 188 -10.74 13.87 9.87
CA TYR A 188 -11.16 14.97 9.04
C TYR A 188 -10.58 14.85 7.62
N PRO A 189 -11.32 15.24 6.57
CA PRO A 189 -10.71 15.38 5.25
C PRO A 189 -9.48 16.31 5.33
N PRO A 190 -8.44 16.07 4.51
CA PRO A 190 -7.32 17.01 4.44
C PRO A 190 -7.84 18.41 4.11
N GLU A 191 -7.31 19.43 4.80
CA GLU A 191 -7.63 20.83 4.51
C GLU A 191 -7.11 21.13 3.09
N PHE A 192 -8.03 21.25 2.14
CA PHE A 192 -7.68 21.83 0.84
C PHE A 192 -7.48 23.33 1.07
N PRO A 193 -6.33 23.91 0.71
CA PRO A 193 -6.20 25.36 0.75
C PRO A 193 -7.35 25.91 -0.10
N SER A 194 -8.21 26.72 0.52
CA SER A 194 -9.20 27.51 -0.21
C SER A 194 -8.44 28.18 -1.35
N MET A 195 -8.92 28.04 -2.59
CA MET A 195 -8.38 28.83 -3.71
C MET A 195 -8.21 30.26 -3.21
N PRO A 196 -7.07 30.92 -3.50
CA PRO A 196 -6.96 32.34 -3.22
C PRO A 196 -8.22 33.00 -3.75
N GLN A 197 -9.01 33.62 -2.87
CA GLN A 197 -10.07 34.49 -3.32
C GLN A 197 -9.38 35.72 -3.90
N ASP A 198 -8.92 35.60 -5.14
CA ASP A 198 -8.57 36.76 -5.92
C ASP A 198 -9.88 37.53 -6.14
N PRO A 199 -10.03 38.74 -5.56
CA PRO A 199 -11.26 39.51 -5.74
C PRO A 199 -11.53 39.87 -7.21
N ASN A 200 -10.54 39.71 -8.11
CA ASN A 200 -10.72 39.88 -9.55
C ASN A 200 -11.29 38.66 -10.30
N PHE A 201 -11.43 37.49 -9.67
CA PHE A 201 -12.03 36.31 -10.33
C PHE A 201 -13.57 36.31 -10.27
N ALA A 202 -14.18 37.23 -9.52
CA ALA A 202 -15.62 37.30 -9.27
C ALA A 202 -16.44 38.00 -10.38
N ALA A 203 -15.84 38.32 -11.54
CA ALA A 203 -16.48 39.19 -12.54
C ALA A 203 -16.63 38.59 -13.95
N LEU A 204 -16.65 37.26 -14.09
CA LEU A 204 -17.06 36.63 -15.35
C LEU A 204 -18.33 35.82 -15.10
N GLU A 205 -19.47 36.43 -15.40
CA GLU A 205 -20.75 35.73 -15.50
C GLU A 205 -20.59 34.50 -16.40
N ALA A 206 -20.97 33.34 -15.90
CA ALA A 206 -20.95 32.10 -16.67
C ALA A 206 -21.88 32.22 -17.88
N PRO A 207 -21.40 32.03 -19.13
CA PRO A 207 -22.30 31.95 -20.27
C PRO A 207 -23.14 30.67 -20.17
N SER A 208 -24.46 30.86 -20.23
CA SER A 208 -25.45 29.80 -20.37
C SER A 208 -25.36 29.17 -21.76
N SER A 209 -24.45 28.22 -21.97
CA SER A 209 -24.61 27.11 -22.92
C SER A 209 -23.31 26.30 -23.02
N TYR A 210 -23.47 24.98 -22.94
CA TYR A 210 -22.45 24.00 -23.30
C TYR A 210 -21.88 24.28 -24.69
N GLU A 211 -20.56 24.44 -24.78
CA GLU A 211 -19.74 23.91 -25.88
C GLU A 211 -18.26 23.90 -25.43
N ALA A 212 -17.61 22.74 -25.50
CA ALA A 212 -16.18 22.61 -25.22
C ALA A 212 -15.37 23.02 -26.45
N PRO A 213 -14.24 23.72 -26.28
CA PRO A 213 -13.14 23.57 -27.23
C PRO A 213 -11.79 23.27 -26.56
N MET A 214 -11.05 22.36 -27.20
CA MET A 214 -9.60 22.26 -27.11
C MET A 214 -8.94 23.54 -27.65
N SER A 215 -7.95 24.11 -26.95
CA SER A 215 -6.55 24.23 -27.45
C SER A 215 -5.64 25.07 -26.54
N TYR A 216 -4.44 24.53 -26.29
CA TYR A 216 -3.11 25.13 -26.07
C TYR A 216 -2.95 26.55 -25.50
N GLY A 217 -2.30 26.62 -24.32
CA GLY A 217 -1.50 27.75 -23.84
C GLY A 217 -0.46 27.27 -22.83
N GLY A 218 0.83 27.41 -23.16
CA GLY A 218 1.97 26.87 -22.39
C GLY A 218 2.26 27.58 -21.04
N PRO A 219 3.22 27.07 -20.25
CA PRO A 219 3.38 27.42 -18.83
C PRO A 219 4.13 28.74 -18.61
N ILE A 220 3.73 29.47 -17.57
CA ILE A 220 4.53 30.54 -16.95
C ILE A 220 5.51 29.88 -15.96
N PRO A 221 6.83 30.16 -16.02
CA PRO A 221 7.83 29.47 -15.21
C PRO A 221 8.06 30.17 -13.87
N GLY A 222 8.30 29.38 -12.82
CA GLY A 222 9.00 29.87 -11.63
C GLY A 222 8.22 29.83 -10.31
N GLN A 223 7.62 28.70 -9.95
CA GLN A 223 7.59 28.23 -8.56
C GLN A 223 7.35 26.72 -8.61
N GLY A 224 8.41 25.93 -8.43
CA GLY A 224 8.33 24.48 -8.51
C GLY A 224 7.29 23.97 -7.53
N MET A 225 6.27 23.25 -8.03
CA MET A 225 5.40 22.46 -7.17
C MET A 225 6.28 21.52 -6.35
N MET A 226 6.16 21.58 -5.02
CA MET A 226 6.87 20.68 -4.12
C MET A 226 6.58 19.24 -4.53
N GLN A 227 7.63 18.42 -4.60
CA GLN A 227 7.57 16.99 -4.96
C GLN A 227 6.58 16.20 -4.07
N GLU A 228 6.32 16.69 -2.85
CA GLU A 228 5.34 16.15 -1.90
C GLU A 228 3.89 16.29 -2.40
N ASP A 229 3.54 17.38 -3.07
CA ASP A 229 2.20 17.59 -3.62
C ASP A 229 1.92 16.66 -4.80
N LEU A 230 2.95 16.22 -5.54
CA LEU A 230 2.79 15.24 -6.62
C LEU A 230 2.63 13.82 -6.08
N LEU A 231 3.33 13.45 -5.01
CA LEU A 231 3.14 12.17 -4.31
C LEU A 231 1.80 12.12 -3.57
N ALA A 232 1.43 13.21 -2.90
CA ALA A 232 0.13 13.37 -2.26
C ALA A 232 -0.99 13.44 -3.31
N ARG A 233 -0.79 14.07 -4.48
CA ARG A 233 -1.74 14.03 -5.60
C ARG A 233 -1.82 12.66 -6.26
N GLN A 234 -0.74 11.89 -6.38
CA GLN A 234 -0.82 10.51 -6.87
C GLN A 234 -1.55 9.61 -5.85
N ALA A 235 -1.37 9.84 -4.55
CA ALA A 235 -2.11 9.17 -3.48
C ALA A 235 -3.57 9.65 -3.33
N ALA A 236 -3.89 10.89 -3.70
CA ALA A 236 -5.24 11.48 -3.62
C ALA A 236 -6.05 11.38 -4.93
N GLN A 237 -5.39 11.28 -6.10
CA GLN A 237 -6.00 11.01 -7.39
C GLN A 237 -6.48 9.56 -7.51
N MET A 238 -6.05 8.66 -6.61
CA MET A 238 -6.80 7.47 -6.17
C MET A 238 -8.09 7.90 -5.45
N ARG A 239 -9.00 8.52 -6.22
CA ARG A 239 -10.31 9.02 -5.78
C ARG A 239 -11.00 8.00 -4.88
N VAL A 240 -11.00 8.28 -3.58
CA VAL A 240 -12.08 7.85 -2.70
C VAL A 240 -13.31 8.63 -3.17
N HIS A 241 -14.05 8.06 -4.12
CA HIS A 241 -15.49 8.21 -4.03
C HIS A 241 -15.87 7.53 -2.72
N ASP A 242 -16.16 8.34 -1.70
CA ASP A 242 -16.91 7.89 -0.55
C ASP A 242 -18.27 7.45 -1.10
N VAL A 243 -18.37 6.16 -1.44
CA VAL A 243 -19.67 5.51 -1.60
C VAL A 243 -20.17 5.31 -0.18
N TYR A 244 -21.06 6.20 0.22
CA TYR A 244 -21.89 6.06 1.41
C TYR A 244 -22.64 4.71 1.38
N ASP A 245 -22.88 4.17 2.58
CA ASP A 245 -23.84 3.10 2.91
C ASP A 245 -23.41 1.63 2.96
N GLU A 246 -22.29 1.30 3.61
CA GLU A 246 -22.22 0.01 4.31
C GLU A 246 -21.66 0.19 5.73
N ARG A 247 -22.57 0.13 6.72
CA ARG A 247 -22.21 -0.07 8.14
C ARG A 247 -21.96 -1.56 8.35
N PHE A 248 -20.72 -1.95 8.59
CA PHE A 248 -20.42 -3.28 9.10
C PHE A 248 -20.40 -3.26 10.63
N ASP A 249 -21.10 -4.23 11.22
CA ASP A 249 -21.14 -4.44 12.65
C ASP A 249 -19.74 -4.83 13.14
N ILE A 250 -19.19 -3.99 14.03
CA ILE A 250 -17.84 -4.11 14.59
C ILE A 250 -17.85 -4.98 15.86
N ARG A 251 -19.00 -5.59 16.20
CA ARG A 251 -19.10 -6.51 17.32
C ARG A 251 -18.78 -7.92 16.81
N GLY A 252 -17.57 -8.37 17.12
CA GLY A 252 -17.17 -9.76 16.97
C GLY A 252 -17.90 -10.70 17.93
N GLU A 253 -19.23 -10.72 17.90
CA GLU A 253 -20.03 -11.74 18.56
C GLU A 253 -20.52 -12.73 17.51
N ALA A 254 -19.90 -13.90 17.50
CA ALA A 254 -20.42 -15.07 16.79
C ALA A 254 -21.75 -15.48 17.45
N GLU A 255 -22.88 -14.99 16.94
CA GLU A 255 -24.16 -15.63 17.23
C GLU A 255 -24.18 -17.00 16.56
N ARG A 256 -23.99 -18.05 17.38
CA ARG A 256 -24.49 -19.39 17.06
C ARG A 256 -25.99 -19.27 16.81
N ARG A 257 -26.44 -19.64 15.62
CA ARG A 257 -27.83 -20.05 15.41
C ARG A 257 -27.86 -21.56 15.34
N ASP A 258 -28.25 -22.15 16.46
CA ASP A 258 -28.81 -23.48 16.51
C ASP A 258 -30.26 -23.44 15.97
N TRP A 259 -30.61 -24.49 15.21
CA TRP A 259 -31.90 -24.86 14.60
C TRP A 259 -32.24 -24.26 13.23
#